data_AF-A0A423W6Y5-F1
#
_entry.id   AF-A0A423W6Y5-F1
#
_cell.length_a   1.000
_cell.length_b   1.000
_cell.length_c   1.000
_cell.angle_alpha   90.00
_cell.angle_beta   90.00
_cell.angle_gamma   90.00
#
_symmetry.space_group_name_H-M   'P 1'
#
loop_
_entity.id
_entity.type
_entity.pdbx_description
1 polymer ?
#
loop_
_entity_poly.entity_id
_entity_poly.type
_entity_poly.pdbx_seq_one_letter_code
_entity_poly.pdbx_strand_id
1 'polypeptide(L)'
;MIDTWHDESGELIDNALSLISNYGSNAYVRKAVQTFFGLPPAVAGKGVGAKPKNPGMFKELQKQFNTISDFFGGHPPDWMKIKPSLYCDSTWAVKEAQGVQATVRDYTGKEIWEGGAPVTVKQAFGKDLRSGLVPFWCSDINAYDFASSKNGEQYCTNNKETKGATSSLNVPYKENLHIAVVTLCPYAFTSMDAIASLPFPSSVAKEDLKDHNGNNLKTGTSLEVVLPKSATLLHEAFHVLNEGVFATTKEVYSVAECLNLKSLDARKNPESYVLFMLAMWYMEKYGWDFIPGAMAFAELRRLE
;
A
#
# COMPACT_ATOMS: atom_id res chain seq x y z
N MET A 1 3.57 16.45 -8.13
CA MET A 1 3.95 15.68 -6.91
C MET A 1 3.24 14.34 -6.89
N ILE A 2 1.91 14.29 -6.89
CA ILE A 2 1.18 13.01 -7.01
C ILE A 2 1.49 12.28 -8.31
N ASP A 3 1.61 13.00 -9.44
CA ASP A 3 2.05 12.39 -10.71
C ASP A 3 3.42 11.71 -10.56
N THR A 4 4.37 12.37 -9.89
CA THR A 4 5.67 11.78 -9.58
C THR A 4 5.52 10.52 -8.72
N TRP A 5 4.62 10.50 -7.74
CA TRP A 5 4.39 9.30 -6.92
C TRP A 5 3.77 8.16 -7.71
N HIS A 6 2.89 8.48 -8.65
CA HIS A 6 2.31 7.52 -9.57
C HIS A 6 3.40 6.92 -10.47
N ASP A 7 4.24 7.75 -11.09
CA ASP A 7 5.32 7.32 -11.98
C ASP A 7 6.36 6.47 -11.25
N GLU A 8 6.76 6.88 -10.04
CA GLU A 8 7.68 6.11 -9.21
C GLU A 8 7.09 4.77 -8.76
N SER A 9 5.79 4.75 -8.43
CA SER A 9 5.09 3.50 -8.08
C SER A 9 5.09 2.54 -9.28
N GLY A 10 4.78 3.05 -10.48
CA GLY A 10 4.87 2.29 -11.73
C GLY A 10 6.27 1.74 -11.97
N GLU A 11 7.31 2.58 -11.82
CA GLU A 11 8.69 2.15 -11.98
C GLU A 11 9.08 1.04 -10.98
N LEU A 12 8.70 1.16 -9.71
CA LEU A 12 8.94 0.12 -8.69
C LEU A 12 8.27 -1.20 -9.07
N ILE A 13 7.01 -1.14 -9.52
CA ILE A 13 6.23 -2.32 -9.92
C ILE A 13 6.87 -2.99 -11.15
N ASP A 14 7.18 -2.22 -12.19
CA ASP A 14 7.73 -2.73 -13.45
C ASP A 14 9.08 -3.42 -13.25
N ASN A 15 9.99 -2.80 -12.48
CA ASN A 15 11.29 -3.40 -12.17
C ASN A 15 11.10 -4.70 -11.36
N ALA A 16 10.21 -4.72 -10.37
CA ALA A 16 9.94 -5.91 -9.58
C ALA A 16 9.32 -7.04 -10.41
N LEU A 17 8.39 -6.73 -11.32
CA LEU A 17 7.77 -7.69 -12.24
C LEU A 17 8.78 -8.28 -13.22
N SER A 18 9.61 -7.44 -13.83
CA SER A 18 10.68 -7.90 -14.72
C SER A 18 11.61 -8.87 -13.98
N LEU A 19 12.03 -8.51 -12.77
CA LEU A 19 12.93 -9.33 -11.96
C LEU A 19 12.29 -10.62 -11.45
N ILE A 20 11.04 -10.59 -10.97
CA ILE A 20 10.37 -11.80 -10.46
C ILE A 20 10.12 -12.83 -11.58
N SER A 21 9.96 -12.38 -12.83
CA SER A 21 9.87 -13.28 -13.99
C SER A 21 11.16 -14.08 -14.21
N ASN A 22 12.31 -13.52 -13.79
CA ASN A 22 13.64 -14.12 -13.84
C ASN A 22 14.00 -14.95 -12.59
N TYR A 23 13.02 -15.32 -11.74
CA TYR A 23 13.25 -16.10 -10.51
C TYR A 23 14.13 -17.35 -10.74
N GLY A 24 13.91 -18.07 -11.85
CA GLY A 24 14.63 -19.31 -12.15
C GLY A 24 16.11 -19.13 -12.45
N SER A 25 16.52 -17.96 -12.94
CA SER A 25 17.90 -17.64 -13.33
C SER A 25 18.59 -16.71 -12.33
N ASN A 26 17.84 -15.90 -11.58
CA ASN A 26 18.41 -14.90 -10.69
C ASN A 26 18.41 -15.35 -9.21
N ALA A 27 19.59 -15.68 -8.67
CA ALA A 27 19.75 -16.12 -7.28
C ALA A 27 19.33 -15.07 -6.24
N TYR A 28 19.51 -13.78 -6.56
CA TYR A 28 19.10 -12.70 -5.68
C TYR A 28 17.58 -12.58 -5.60
N VAL A 29 16.88 -12.68 -6.73
CA VAL A 29 15.41 -12.68 -6.75
C VAL A 29 14.87 -13.83 -5.90
N ARG A 30 15.48 -15.03 -5.97
CA ARG A 30 15.09 -16.16 -5.10
C ARG A 30 15.29 -15.85 -3.63
N LYS A 31 16.44 -15.28 -3.27
CA LYS A 31 16.76 -14.84 -1.91
C LYS A 31 15.73 -13.81 -1.43
N ALA A 32 15.40 -12.81 -2.25
CA ALA A 32 14.39 -11.80 -1.95
C ALA A 32 13.00 -12.38 -1.73
N VAL A 33 12.53 -13.22 -2.65
CA VAL A 33 11.22 -13.87 -2.56
C VAL A 33 11.14 -14.78 -1.32
N GLN A 34 12.23 -15.46 -0.97
CA GLN A 34 12.33 -16.21 0.28
C GLN A 34 12.28 -15.28 1.50
N THR A 35 13.04 -14.19 1.49
CA THR A 35 13.15 -13.25 2.61
C THR A 35 11.84 -12.52 2.89
N PHE A 36 11.19 -11.96 1.87
CA PHE A 36 9.98 -11.14 2.04
C PHE A 36 8.69 -11.94 2.12
N PHE A 37 8.62 -13.10 1.45
CA PHE A 37 7.36 -13.85 1.32
C PHE A 37 7.45 -15.27 1.86
N GLY A 38 8.61 -15.69 2.37
CA GLY A 38 8.82 -17.04 2.92
C GLY A 38 8.69 -18.15 1.87
N LEU A 39 8.99 -17.84 0.60
CA LEU A 39 8.90 -18.78 -0.52
C LEU A 39 10.29 -19.22 -1.00
N PRO A 40 10.88 -20.28 -0.41
CA PRO A 40 12.20 -20.76 -0.82
C PRO A 40 12.16 -21.49 -2.17
N PRO A 41 13.32 -21.68 -2.84
CA PRO A 41 13.41 -22.60 -3.98
C PRO A 41 13.17 -24.06 -3.56
N ALA A 42 12.69 -24.88 -4.50
CA ALA A 42 12.40 -26.30 -4.31
C ALA A 42 13.66 -27.13 -4.03
N VAL A 43 14.78 -26.75 -4.66
CA VAL A 43 16.10 -27.35 -4.45
C VAL A 43 17.06 -26.24 -4.05
N ALA A 44 17.78 -26.45 -2.95
CA ALA A 44 18.83 -25.53 -2.51
C ALA A 44 20.00 -25.60 -3.51
N GLY A 45 20.26 -24.52 -4.26
CA GLY A 45 21.36 -24.49 -5.22
C GLY A 45 21.38 -23.26 -6.13
N LYS A 46 22.58 -22.97 -6.68
CA LYS A 46 22.85 -21.86 -7.63
C LYS A 46 22.41 -22.17 -9.07
N GLY A 47 21.82 -23.33 -9.34
CA GLY A 47 21.50 -23.77 -10.70
C GLY A 47 20.47 -22.88 -11.41
N VAL A 48 20.73 -22.61 -12.69
CA VAL A 48 19.74 -22.05 -13.62
C VAL A 48 18.56 -23.01 -13.71
N GLY A 49 17.33 -22.47 -13.69
CA GLY A 49 16.09 -23.25 -13.74
C GLY A 49 15.53 -23.64 -12.36
N ALA A 50 15.95 -22.97 -11.29
CA ALA A 50 15.40 -23.17 -9.97
C ALA A 50 13.89 -22.85 -9.93
N LYS A 51 13.08 -23.76 -9.37
CA LYS A 51 11.63 -23.58 -9.22
C LYS A 51 11.28 -23.18 -7.78
N PRO A 52 10.19 -22.43 -7.55
CA PRO A 52 9.69 -22.18 -6.20
C PRO A 52 9.23 -23.50 -5.54
N LYS A 53 9.48 -23.67 -4.23
CA LYS A 53 9.05 -24.85 -3.47
C LYS A 53 7.53 -25.01 -3.45
N ASN A 54 6.81 -23.89 -3.47
CA ASN A 54 5.36 -23.87 -3.61
C ASN A 54 4.97 -23.04 -4.86
N PRO A 55 4.82 -23.69 -6.04
CA PRO A 55 4.47 -23.01 -7.28
C PRO A 55 3.12 -22.27 -7.23
N GLY A 56 2.13 -22.80 -6.50
CA GLY A 56 0.83 -22.15 -6.35
C GLY A 56 0.94 -20.83 -5.61
N MET A 57 1.63 -20.81 -4.45
CA MET A 57 1.86 -19.58 -3.70
C MET A 57 2.69 -18.56 -4.48
N PHE A 58 3.66 -19.01 -5.27
CA PHE A 58 4.44 -18.14 -6.14
C PHE A 58 3.61 -17.56 -7.29
N LYS A 59 2.71 -18.35 -7.89
CA LYS A 59 1.77 -17.86 -8.91
C LYS A 59 0.84 -16.78 -8.35
N GLU A 60 0.34 -16.95 -7.11
CA GLU A 60 -0.46 -15.90 -6.48
C GLU A 60 0.34 -14.64 -6.16
N LEU A 61 1.62 -14.79 -5.77
CA LEU A 61 2.52 -13.65 -5.62
C LEU A 61 2.67 -12.90 -6.96
N GLN A 62 2.93 -13.60 -8.06
CA GLN A 62 3.01 -13.00 -9.39
C GLN A 62 1.69 -12.35 -9.81
N LYS A 63 0.55 -12.97 -9.47
CA LYS A 63 -0.77 -12.39 -9.74
C LYS A 63 -0.92 -11.04 -9.03
N GLN A 64 -0.53 -10.93 -7.77
CA GLN A 64 -0.58 -9.66 -7.03
C GLN A 64 0.26 -8.56 -7.70
N PHE A 65 1.48 -8.89 -8.14
CA PHE A 65 2.32 -7.95 -8.90
C PHE A 65 1.70 -7.53 -10.24
N ASN A 66 1.10 -8.46 -10.98
CA ASN A 66 0.42 -8.11 -12.23
C ASN A 66 -0.82 -7.24 -11.95
N THR A 67 -1.62 -7.57 -10.92
CA THR A 67 -2.83 -6.81 -10.59
C THR A 67 -2.51 -5.37 -10.18
N ILE A 68 -1.47 -5.14 -9.37
CA ILE A 68 -1.04 -3.77 -9.04
C ILE A 68 -0.48 -3.03 -10.26
N SER A 69 0.24 -3.73 -11.16
CA SER A 69 0.72 -3.16 -12.43
C SER A 69 -0.42 -2.74 -13.34
N ASP A 70 -1.40 -3.62 -13.56
CA ASP A 70 -2.59 -3.33 -14.37
C ASP A 70 -3.35 -2.14 -13.77
N PHE A 71 -3.50 -2.10 -12.44
CA PHE A 71 -4.17 -1.01 -11.73
C PHE A 71 -3.51 0.36 -11.98
N PHE A 72 -2.18 0.46 -11.82
CA PHE A 72 -1.43 1.69 -12.13
C PHE A 72 -1.36 1.98 -13.64
N GLY A 73 -1.48 0.96 -14.48
CA GLY A 73 -1.63 1.09 -15.93
C GLY A 73 -3.01 1.59 -16.39
N GLY A 74 -3.95 1.82 -15.47
CA GLY A 74 -5.32 2.26 -15.79
C GLY A 74 -6.27 1.12 -16.16
N HIS A 75 -5.91 -0.12 -15.83
CA HIS A 75 -6.69 -1.34 -16.03
C HIS A 75 -7.08 -1.95 -14.68
N PRO A 76 -8.03 -1.34 -13.94
CA PRO A 76 -8.46 -1.90 -12.67
C PRO A 76 -9.16 -3.26 -12.88
N PRO A 77 -9.17 -4.14 -11.86
CA PRO A 77 -9.85 -5.42 -11.96
C PRO A 77 -11.35 -5.28 -12.27
N ASP A 78 -11.93 -6.25 -13.01
CA ASP A 78 -13.35 -6.22 -13.42
C ASP A 78 -14.35 -6.08 -12.27
N TRP A 79 -13.98 -6.54 -11.06
CA TRP A 79 -14.83 -6.41 -9.87
C TRP A 79 -14.91 -4.96 -9.36
N MET A 80 -13.94 -4.11 -9.71
CA MET A 80 -13.87 -2.71 -9.32
C MET A 80 -14.68 -1.83 -10.29
N LYS A 81 -15.99 -1.79 -10.06
CA LYS A 81 -16.95 -1.06 -10.92
C LYS A 81 -16.81 0.47 -10.85
N ILE A 82 -16.25 0.98 -9.76
CA ILE A 82 -16.04 2.41 -9.55
C ILE A 82 -14.55 2.65 -9.36
N LYS A 83 -14.02 3.64 -10.07
CA LYS A 83 -12.64 4.06 -9.92
C LYS A 83 -12.41 4.60 -8.50
N PRO A 84 -11.38 4.13 -7.78
CA PRO A 84 -11.04 4.66 -6.47
C PRO A 84 -10.73 6.15 -6.53
N SER A 85 -11.10 6.88 -5.49
CA SER A 85 -10.76 8.31 -5.37
C SER A 85 -9.49 8.47 -4.55
N LEU A 86 -8.69 9.48 -4.90
CA LEU A 86 -7.44 9.81 -4.21
C LEU A 86 -7.51 11.27 -3.73
N TYR A 87 -7.34 11.48 -2.43
CA TYR A 87 -7.32 12.79 -1.80
C TYR A 87 -5.96 13.07 -1.14
N CYS A 88 -5.53 14.32 -1.17
CA CYS A 88 -4.24 14.77 -0.59
C CYS A 88 -4.36 15.28 0.86
N ASP A 89 -5.55 15.20 1.44
CA ASP A 89 -5.81 15.42 2.85
C ASP A 89 -7.16 14.77 3.21
N SER A 90 -7.59 14.90 4.47
CA SER A 90 -8.85 14.35 4.96
C SER A 90 -10.04 15.32 4.96
N THR A 91 -9.93 16.48 4.28
CA THR A 91 -11.00 17.50 4.27
C THR A 91 -12.21 17.12 3.42
N TRP A 92 -12.07 16.09 2.57
CA TRP A 92 -13.16 15.52 1.77
C TRP A 92 -14.25 14.82 2.59
N ALA A 93 -13.95 14.46 3.84
CA ALA A 93 -14.87 13.77 4.74
C ALA A 93 -15.22 14.66 5.94
N VAL A 94 -16.51 14.98 6.10
CA VAL A 94 -17.00 15.85 7.17
C VAL A 94 -17.78 15.02 8.19
N LYS A 95 -17.37 15.08 9.45
CA LYS A 95 -18.07 14.40 10.54
C LYS A 95 -19.51 14.89 10.65
N GLU A 96 -20.46 13.96 10.72
CA GLU A 96 -21.86 14.29 10.92
C GLU A 96 -22.09 14.86 12.33
N ALA A 97 -22.62 16.09 12.40
CA ALA A 97 -22.82 16.80 13.67
C ALA A 97 -23.80 16.08 14.62
N GLN A 98 -24.84 15.45 14.07
CA GLN A 98 -25.81 14.64 14.82
C GLN A 98 -25.36 13.17 14.97
N GLY A 99 -24.16 12.84 14.51
CA GLY A 99 -23.62 11.48 14.53
C GLY A 99 -24.58 10.49 13.87
N VAL A 100 -24.81 9.35 14.51
CA VAL A 100 -25.70 8.29 13.99
C VAL A 100 -27.19 8.69 13.93
N GLN A 101 -27.57 9.82 14.53
CA GLN A 101 -28.94 10.36 14.45
C GLN A 101 -29.13 11.32 13.26
N ALA A 102 -28.06 11.65 12.52
CA ALA A 102 -28.17 12.45 11.31
C ALA A 102 -29.09 11.77 10.28
N THR A 103 -29.81 12.59 9.51
CA THR A 103 -30.60 12.09 8.37
C THR A 103 -29.65 11.58 7.31
N VAL A 104 -29.87 10.34 6.87
CA VAL A 104 -29.01 9.68 5.88
C VAL A 104 -29.28 10.24 4.49
N ARG A 105 -28.23 10.34 3.67
CA ARG A 105 -28.29 10.77 2.27
C ARG A 105 -28.04 9.61 1.30
N ASP A 106 -28.73 9.62 0.18
CA ASP A 106 -28.55 8.66 -0.91
C ASP A 106 -27.30 8.95 -1.76
N TYR A 107 -27.06 8.11 -2.78
CA TYR A 107 -25.94 8.25 -3.71
C TYR A 107 -26.00 9.51 -4.60
N THR A 108 -27.08 10.30 -4.53
CA THR A 108 -27.23 11.60 -5.18
C THR A 108 -27.06 12.77 -4.20
N GLY A 109 -26.79 12.47 -2.93
CA GLY A 109 -26.66 13.44 -1.85
C GLY A 109 -28.00 13.94 -1.29
N LYS A 110 -29.12 13.32 -1.66
CA LYS A 110 -30.45 13.70 -1.16
C LYS A 110 -30.80 12.94 0.10
N GLU A 111 -31.41 13.64 1.06
CA GLU A 111 -31.91 13.02 2.28
C GLU A 111 -32.98 11.97 1.97
N ILE A 112 -32.93 10.86 2.71
CA ILE A 112 -33.86 9.74 2.54
C ILE A 112 -35.01 9.89 3.54
N TRP A 113 -36.23 9.83 3.03
CA TRP A 113 -37.47 9.91 3.79
C TRP A 113 -38.32 8.66 3.53
N GLU A 114 -38.78 8.01 4.59
CA GLU A 114 -39.64 6.82 4.53
C GLU A 114 -40.91 7.07 5.34
N GLY A 115 -42.09 6.93 4.72
CA GLY A 115 -43.37 7.14 5.40
C GLY A 115 -43.56 8.56 5.96
N GLY A 116 -42.87 9.57 5.40
CA GLY A 116 -42.91 10.96 5.88
C GLY A 116 -41.98 11.26 7.05
N ALA A 117 -41.16 10.30 7.49
CA ALA A 117 -40.14 10.48 8.53
C ALA A 117 -38.73 10.39 7.93
N PRO A 118 -37.74 11.12 8.47
CA PRO A 118 -36.36 11.03 8.00
C PRO A 118 -35.76 9.68 8.42
N VAL A 119 -35.06 9.04 7.50
CA VAL A 119 -34.26 7.85 7.82
C VAL A 119 -32.92 8.31 8.41
N THR A 120 -32.57 7.79 9.56
CA THR A 120 -31.29 8.11 10.23
C THR A 120 -30.17 7.21 9.76
N VAL A 121 -28.92 7.66 9.91
CA VAL A 121 -27.71 6.84 9.69
C VAL A 121 -27.77 5.54 10.50
N LYS A 122 -28.25 5.58 11.75
CA LYS A 122 -28.44 4.40 12.59
C LYS A 122 -29.42 3.39 12.00
N GLN A 123 -30.50 3.85 11.36
CA GLN A 123 -31.47 2.95 10.72
C GLN A 123 -30.90 2.34 9.44
N ALA A 124 -30.25 3.14 8.60
CA ALA A 124 -29.70 2.68 7.33
C ALA A 124 -28.49 1.74 7.49
N PHE A 125 -27.62 1.99 8.47
CA PHE A 125 -26.34 1.30 8.62
C PHE A 125 -26.17 0.60 9.99
N GLY A 126 -27.26 0.39 10.72
CA GLY A 126 -27.21 -0.11 12.11
C GLY A 126 -26.46 -1.43 12.30
N LYS A 127 -26.36 -2.26 11.25
CA LYS A 127 -25.61 -3.52 11.27
C LYS A 127 -24.10 -3.33 11.09
N ASP A 128 -23.71 -2.27 10.39
CA ASP A 128 -22.31 -1.99 10.01
C ASP A 128 -21.63 -1.02 11.00
N LEU A 129 -22.43 -0.30 11.79
CA LEU A 129 -21.97 0.60 12.85
C LEU A 129 -21.42 -0.17 14.06
N ARG A 130 -20.11 -0.42 14.05
CA ARG A 130 -19.38 -0.93 15.23
C ARG A 130 -19.33 0.11 16.35
N SER A 131 -19.24 -0.37 17.59
CA SER A 131 -19.12 0.50 18.77
C SER A 131 -17.91 1.44 18.67
N GLY A 132 -18.11 2.74 18.91
CA GLY A 132 -17.06 3.76 18.87
C GLY A 132 -16.78 4.40 17.51
N LEU A 133 -17.42 3.91 16.43
CA LEU A 133 -17.38 4.56 15.12
C LEU A 133 -18.41 5.69 15.03
N VAL A 134 -18.04 6.75 14.31
CA VAL A 134 -18.92 7.89 14.01
C VAL A 134 -19.01 8.09 12.49
N PRO A 135 -20.16 8.54 11.96
CA PRO A 135 -20.32 8.77 10.54
C PRO A 135 -19.62 10.04 10.06
N PHE A 136 -19.01 9.93 8.89
CA PHE A 136 -18.50 11.03 8.09
C PHE A 136 -19.22 11.03 6.74
N TRP A 137 -19.74 12.19 6.35
CA TRP A 137 -20.32 12.39 5.02
C TRP A 137 -19.26 12.89 4.05
N CYS A 138 -19.24 12.27 2.87
CA CYS A 138 -18.25 12.53 1.84
C CYS A 138 -18.99 13.09 0.62
N SER A 139 -19.12 14.43 0.55
CA SER A 139 -20.00 15.09 -0.43
C SER A 139 -19.59 14.87 -1.88
N ASP A 140 -18.29 14.74 -2.14
CA ASP A 140 -17.77 14.61 -3.50
C ASP A 140 -18.12 13.26 -4.15
N ILE A 141 -18.34 12.23 -3.33
CA ILE A 141 -18.65 10.87 -3.76
C ILE A 141 -20.07 10.45 -3.34
N ASN A 142 -20.77 11.28 -2.58
CA ASN A 142 -22.09 11.02 -2.00
C ASN A 142 -22.14 9.68 -1.25
N ALA A 143 -21.22 9.48 -0.33
CA ALA A 143 -21.11 8.24 0.44
C ALA A 143 -20.69 8.51 1.90
N TYR A 144 -20.87 7.48 2.74
CA TYR A 144 -20.52 7.53 4.14
C TYR A 144 -19.25 6.73 4.43
N ASP A 145 -18.41 7.27 5.30
CA ASP A 145 -17.35 6.54 5.96
C ASP A 145 -17.63 6.43 7.46
N PHE A 146 -17.12 5.39 8.11
CA PHE A 146 -17.31 5.13 9.53
C PHE A 146 -15.97 4.90 10.23
N ALA A 147 -15.49 5.91 10.93
CA ALA A 147 -14.20 5.88 11.60
C ALA A 147 -14.30 6.17 13.10
N SER A 148 -13.23 5.85 13.83
CA SER A 148 -13.19 6.10 15.27
C SER A 148 -13.31 7.60 15.56
N SER A 149 -14.13 7.96 16.55
CA SER A 149 -14.18 9.33 17.08
C SER A 149 -12.83 9.85 17.59
N LYS A 150 -11.89 8.95 17.91
CA LYS A 150 -10.50 9.31 18.30
C LYS A 150 -9.71 9.92 17.15
N ASN A 151 -10.09 9.65 15.90
CA ASN A 151 -9.48 10.26 14.73
C ASN A 151 -9.85 11.75 14.62
N GLY A 152 -10.71 12.28 15.51
CA GLY A 152 -11.05 13.70 15.56
C GLY A 152 -12.16 14.06 14.58
N GLU A 153 -12.06 15.25 14.00
CA GLU A 153 -12.99 15.73 12.97
C GLU A 153 -12.60 15.29 11.56
N GLN A 154 -11.39 14.72 11.37
CA GLN A 154 -10.91 14.26 10.06
C GLN A 154 -9.87 13.13 10.20
N TYR A 155 -9.80 12.22 9.22
CA TYR A 155 -8.91 11.04 9.21
C TYR A 155 -7.43 11.31 9.56
N CYS A 156 -6.86 12.42 9.12
CA CYS A 156 -5.43 12.68 9.21
C CYS A 156 -4.99 13.59 10.37
N THR A 157 -5.93 14.08 11.19
CA THR A 157 -5.65 15.25 12.04
C THR A 157 -4.88 14.96 13.33
N ASN A 158 -4.92 13.72 13.83
CA ASN A 158 -4.44 13.43 15.19
C ASN A 158 -3.22 12.48 15.28
N ASN A 159 -2.80 11.85 14.19
CA ASN A 159 -1.68 10.92 14.21
C ASN A 159 -0.62 11.26 13.15
N LYS A 160 0.55 11.72 13.59
CA LYS A 160 1.69 11.99 12.70
C LYS A 160 2.32 10.72 12.13
N GLU A 161 1.98 9.55 12.65
CA GLU A 161 2.46 8.28 12.09
C GLU A 161 1.61 7.83 10.88
N THR A 162 0.40 8.38 10.73
CA THR A 162 -0.48 8.05 9.61
C THR A 162 -0.14 8.90 8.39
N LYS A 163 0.51 8.28 7.40
CA LYS A 163 0.84 8.90 6.11
C LYS A 163 -0.25 8.67 5.06
N GLY A 164 -0.90 7.52 5.10
CA GLY A 164 -1.98 7.16 4.20
C GLY A 164 -3.09 6.44 4.97
N ALA A 165 -4.28 6.44 4.38
CA ALA A 165 -5.36 5.57 4.80
C ALA A 165 -6.23 5.21 3.60
N THR A 166 -6.63 3.94 3.53
CA THR A 166 -7.63 3.46 2.58
C THR A 166 -8.94 3.14 3.31
N SER A 167 -10.02 3.72 2.83
CA SER A 167 -11.37 3.49 3.34
C SER A 167 -12.26 2.85 2.29
N SER A 168 -13.18 1.99 2.74
CA SER A 168 -14.29 1.50 1.93
C SER A 168 -15.56 2.27 2.31
N LEU A 169 -16.11 3.05 1.39
CA LEU A 169 -17.29 3.85 1.64
C LEU A 169 -18.57 3.05 1.47
N ASN A 170 -19.59 3.45 2.23
CA ASN A 170 -20.89 2.82 2.29
C ASN A 170 -21.95 3.75 1.70
N VAL A 171 -22.81 3.20 0.86
CA VAL A 171 -23.94 3.91 0.24
C VAL A 171 -25.22 3.19 0.66
N PRO A 172 -26.22 3.91 1.20
CA PRO A 172 -27.43 3.26 1.68
C PRO A 172 -28.21 2.65 0.50
N TYR A 173 -28.82 1.50 0.75
CA TYR A 173 -29.70 0.79 -0.20
C TYR A 173 -29.09 0.44 -1.56
N LYS A 174 -27.75 0.43 -1.66
CA LYS A 174 -27.04 0.05 -2.87
C LYS A 174 -25.99 -1.01 -2.54
N GLU A 175 -26.51 -2.21 -2.29
CA GLU A 175 -25.68 -3.39 -2.04
C GLU A 175 -24.70 -3.62 -3.19
N ASN A 176 -23.47 -4.01 -2.88
CA ASN A 176 -22.38 -4.28 -3.83
C ASN A 176 -21.81 -3.05 -4.55
N LEU A 177 -22.06 -1.83 -4.07
CA LEU A 177 -21.32 -0.66 -4.53
C LEU A 177 -20.07 -0.47 -3.67
N HIS A 178 -18.94 -0.98 -4.16
CA HIS A 178 -17.65 -0.83 -3.53
C HIS A 178 -17.01 0.48 -4.02
N ILE A 179 -16.80 1.40 -3.09
CA ILE A 179 -16.11 2.66 -3.35
C ILE A 179 -14.90 2.70 -2.43
N ALA A 180 -13.71 2.54 -2.99
CA ALA A 180 -12.47 2.71 -2.26
C ALA A 180 -11.99 4.16 -2.35
N VAL A 181 -11.53 4.70 -1.23
CA VAL A 181 -10.91 6.02 -1.16
C VAL A 181 -9.55 5.90 -0.51
N VAL A 182 -8.55 6.46 -1.17
CA VAL A 182 -7.22 6.67 -0.61
C VAL A 182 -7.12 8.11 -0.13
N THR A 183 -6.74 8.29 1.12
CA THR A 183 -6.43 9.58 1.72
C THR A 183 -4.95 9.62 2.05
N LEU A 184 -4.20 10.49 1.37
CA LEU A 184 -2.83 10.81 1.75
C LEU A 184 -2.86 11.93 2.77
N CYS A 185 -2.30 11.70 3.94
CA CYS A 185 -2.28 12.69 5.01
C CYS A 185 -1.22 13.76 4.75
N PRO A 186 -1.41 15.00 5.23
CA PRO A 186 -0.44 16.09 5.05
C PRO A 186 0.99 15.72 5.49
N TYR A 187 1.12 14.83 6.49
CA TYR A 187 2.40 14.34 6.95
C TYR A 187 3.15 13.49 5.92
N ALA A 188 2.46 12.76 5.03
CA ALA A 188 3.13 12.01 3.95
C ALA A 188 3.96 12.92 3.03
N PHE A 189 3.51 14.16 2.84
CA PHE A 189 4.20 15.14 2.00
C PHE A 189 5.32 15.88 2.74
N THR A 190 5.16 16.09 4.04
CA THR A 190 6.06 16.95 4.84
C THR A 190 7.05 16.17 5.70
N SER A 191 6.85 14.87 5.87
CA SER A 191 7.74 14.04 6.68
C SER A 191 9.18 14.06 6.16
N MET A 192 10.11 13.95 7.11
CA MET A 192 11.55 13.83 6.90
C MET A 192 12.07 12.38 7.06
N ASP A 193 11.20 11.42 7.39
CA ASP A 193 11.57 10.01 7.57
C ASP A 193 11.61 9.22 6.25
N ALA A 194 11.36 9.89 5.12
CA ALA A 194 11.33 9.31 3.77
C ALA A 194 12.05 10.25 2.80
N ILE A 195 12.72 9.67 1.80
CA ILE A 195 13.33 10.48 0.73
C ILE A 195 12.22 11.10 -0.14
N ALA A 196 12.47 12.29 -0.68
CA ALA A 196 11.44 13.03 -1.40
C ALA A 196 10.94 12.29 -2.66
N SER A 197 11.83 11.55 -3.32
CA SER A 197 11.65 10.94 -4.63
C SER A 197 12.69 9.83 -4.82
N LEU A 198 12.40 8.87 -5.69
CA LEU A 198 13.41 7.89 -6.13
C LEU A 198 14.54 8.61 -6.87
N PRO A 199 15.82 8.24 -6.63
CA PRO A 199 16.93 8.79 -7.38
C PRO A 199 16.89 8.24 -8.81
N PHE A 200 16.35 8.99 -9.76
CA PHE A 200 16.24 8.56 -11.15
C PHE A 200 17.63 8.17 -11.72
N PRO A 201 17.79 6.95 -12.23
CA PRO A 201 19.11 6.33 -12.44
C PRO A 201 19.95 6.95 -13.56
N SER A 202 19.38 7.81 -14.41
CA SER A 202 20.13 8.52 -15.44
C SER A 202 20.87 9.76 -14.91
N SER A 203 20.66 10.18 -13.66
CA SER A 203 21.16 11.45 -13.14
C SER A 203 22.01 11.36 -11.87
N VAL A 204 22.12 10.19 -11.23
CA VAL A 204 22.83 10.06 -9.94
C VAL A 204 23.77 8.86 -9.97
N ALA A 205 25.06 9.09 -9.70
CA ALA A 205 26.01 8.00 -9.51
C ALA A 205 25.71 7.26 -8.20
N LYS A 206 26.04 5.97 -8.15
CA LYS A 206 25.79 5.11 -6.98
C LYS A 206 26.39 5.69 -5.68
N GLU A 207 27.55 6.32 -5.79
CA GLU A 207 28.31 6.91 -4.69
C GLU A 207 27.66 8.20 -4.15
N ASP A 208 26.79 8.82 -4.94
CA ASP A 208 26.09 10.07 -4.61
C ASP A 208 24.70 9.86 -4.02
N LEU A 209 24.22 8.61 -3.98
CA LEU A 209 22.92 8.28 -3.42
C LEU A 209 22.86 8.60 -1.93
N LYS A 210 21.74 9.19 -1.50
CA LYS A 210 21.52 9.66 -0.14
C LYS A 210 20.31 9.00 0.53
N ASP A 211 20.38 8.83 1.85
CA ASP A 211 19.22 8.52 2.68
C ASP A 211 18.41 9.79 3.01
N HIS A 212 17.30 9.65 3.74
CA HIS A 212 16.46 10.79 4.15
C HIS A 212 17.17 11.78 5.09
N ASN A 213 18.30 11.39 5.70
CA ASN A 213 19.14 12.26 6.54
C ASN A 213 20.27 12.93 5.73
N GLY A 214 20.37 12.69 4.43
CA GLY A 214 21.41 13.23 3.56
C GLY A 214 22.76 12.50 3.66
N ASN A 215 22.82 11.34 4.31
CA ASN A 215 24.04 10.53 4.38
C ASN A 215 24.21 9.71 3.11
N ASN A 216 25.47 9.48 2.70
CA ASN A 216 25.76 8.53 1.62
C ASN A 216 25.27 7.14 2.00
N LEU A 217 24.59 6.51 1.06
CA LEU A 217 24.23 5.10 1.16
C LEU A 217 25.49 4.25 1.11
N LYS A 218 25.58 3.26 2.00
CA LYS A 218 26.73 2.37 2.14
C LYS A 218 26.25 0.97 2.47
N THR A 219 27.17 0.01 2.41
CA THR A 219 26.89 -1.32 2.95
C THR A 219 26.48 -1.19 4.42
N GLY A 220 25.33 -1.76 4.80
CA GLY A 220 24.74 -1.54 6.13
C GLY A 220 23.49 -0.66 6.14
N THR A 221 23.24 0.15 5.11
CA THR A 221 22.11 1.11 5.14
C THR A 221 20.77 0.41 4.92
N SER A 222 19.84 0.59 5.86
CA SER A 222 18.48 0.00 5.84
C SER A 222 17.64 0.51 4.68
N LEU A 223 16.77 -0.35 4.14
CA LEU A 223 15.76 0.06 3.15
C LEU A 223 14.74 1.07 3.70
N GLU A 224 14.51 1.10 5.02
CA GLU A 224 13.58 2.06 5.64
C GLU A 224 14.03 3.51 5.41
N VAL A 225 15.35 3.77 5.44
CA VAL A 225 15.86 5.14 5.36
C VAL A 225 15.91 5.68 3.93
N VAL A 226 15.56 4.85 2.95
CA VAL A 226 15.53 5.17 1.52
C VAL A 226 14.16 4.94 0.88
N LEU A 227 13.12 4.72 1.70
CA LEU A 227 11.74 4.68 1.21
C LEU A 227 11.37 6.04 0.61
N PRO A 228 10.93 6.10 -0.66
CA PRO A 228 10.41 7.33 -1.23
C PRO A 228 9.04 7.64 -0.65
N LYS A 229 8.64 8.90 -0.62
CA LYS A 229 7.28 9.29 -0.18
C LYS A 229 6.18 8.63 -1.03
N SER A 230 6.46 8.33 -2.30
CA SER A 230 5.58 7.58 -3.20
C SER A 230 5.24 6.17 -2.72
N ALA A 231 6.08 5.57 -1.86
CA ALA A 231 5.82 4.28 -1.25
C ALA A 231 4.49 4.25 -0.48
N THR A 232 4.06 5.37 0.09
CA THR A 232 2.75 5.48 0.74
C THR A 232 1.61 5.26 -0.26
N LEU A 233 1.65 5.88 -1.44
CA LEU A 233 0.60 5.67 -2.45
C LEU A 233 0.55 4.21 -2.92
N LEU A 234 1.71 3.62 -3.16
CA LEU A 234 1.83 2.22 -3.56
C LEU A 234 1.28 1.28 -2.48
N HIS A 235 1.60 1.54 -1.22
CA HIS A 235 1.08 0.82 -0.06
C HIS A 235 -0.46 0.88 -0.04
N GLU A 236 -1.05 2.07 -0.13
CA GLU A 236 -2.51 2.23 -0.09
C GLU A 236 -3.20 1.56 -1.30
N ALA A 237 -2.58 1.57 -2.47
CA ALA A 237 -3.11 0.88 -3.65
C ALA A 237 -3.24 -0.65 -3.44
N PHE A 238 -2.37 -1.26 -2.63
CA PHE A 238 -2.53 -2.66 -2.24
C PHE A 238 -3.75 -2.89 -1.34
N HIS A 239 -4.06 -1.95 -0.43
CA HIS A 239 -5.28 -2.00 0.37
C HIS A 239 -6.53 -1.90 -0.51
N VAL A 240 -6.52 -0.99 -1.49
CA VAL A 240 -7.60 -0.83 -2.48
C VAL A 240 -7.86 -2.14 -3.22
N LEU A 241 -6.81 -2.82 -3.70
CA LEU A 241 -6.94 -4.03 -4.52
C LEU A 241 -7.30 -5.30 -3.72
N ASN A 242 -7.12 -5.29 -2.40
CA ASN A 242 -7.27 -6.48 -1.58
C ASN A 242 -8.35 -6.35 -0.49
N GLU A 243 -9.19 -5.31 -0.54
CA GLU A 243 -10.45 -5.12 0.22
C GLU A 243 -10.53 -5.88 1.57
N GLY A 244 -9.79 -5.42 2.58
CA GLY A 244 -9.85 -5.98 3.93
C GLY A 244 -9.03 -7.27 4.16
N VAL A 245 -8.55 -7.93 3.11
CA VAL A 245 -7.59 -9.05 3.23
C VAL A 245 -6.24 -8.53 3.72
N PHE A 246 -5.86 -7.31 3.31
CA PHE A 246 -4.63 -6.64 3.72
C PHE A 246 -4.83 -5.74 4.95
N ALA A 247 -6.06 -5.24 5.18
CA ALA A 247 -6.41 -4.44 6.36
C ALA A 247 -6.66 -5.30 7.62
N THR A 248 -5.69 -6.15 7.98
CA THR A 248 -5.76 -6.95 9.20
C THR A 248 -5.05 -6.26 10.37
N THR A 249 -5.42 -6.58 11.61
CA THR A 249 -4.78 -6.07 12.85
C THR A 249 -3.31 -6.48 13.04
N LYS A 250 -2.66 -7.00 12.00
CA LYS A 250 -1.27 -7.49 11.99
C LYS A 250 -0.42 -6.83 10.92
N GLU A 251 -0.92 -5.77 10.32
CA GLU A 251 -0.10 -4.93 9.45
C GLU A 251 1.10 -4.40 10.25
N VAL A 252 2.27 -4.49 9.65
CA VAL A 252 3.52 -4.03 10.25
C VAL A 252 4.30 -3.22 9.22
N TYR A 253 4.97 -2.18 9.70
CA TYR A 253 5.57 -1.16 8.85
C TYR A 253 7.11 -1.19 8.87
N SER A 254 7.72 -1.59 9.99
CA SER A 254 9.18 -1.68 10.00
C SER A 254 9.65 -2.87 9.16
N VAL A 255 10.78 -2.69 8.50
CA VAL A 255 11.50 -3.74 7.79
C VAL A 255 11.73 -4.92 8.74
N ALA A 256 12.18 -4.67 9.97
CA ALA A 256 12.44 -5.74 10.94
C ALA A 256 11.18 -6.57 11.23
N GLU A 257 10.03 -5.94 11.42
CA GLU A 257 8.77 -6.65 11.63
C GLU A 257 8.32 -7.40 10.37
N CYS A 258 8.39 -6.76 9.20
CA CYS A 258 8.03 -7.37 7.91
C CYS A 258 8.81 -8.67 7.65
N LEU A 259 10.12 -8.68 7.95
CA LEU A 259 10.97 -9.87 7.80
C LEU A 259 10.63 -11.00 8.77
N ASN A 260 10.06 -10.67 9.93
CA ASN A 260 9.69 -11.63 10.95
C ASN A 260 8.25 -12.16 10.77
N LEU A 261 7.50 -11.64 9.78
CA LEU A 261 6.18 -12.16 9.46
C LEU A 261 6.25 -13.60 8.96
N LYS A 262 5.25 -14.40 9.34
CA LYS A 262 5.05 -15.72 8.74
C LYS A 262 4.69 -15.55 7.27
N SER A 263 5.08 -16.51 6.41
CA SER A 263 4.85 -16.45 4.95
C SER A 263 3.40 -16.11 4.52
N LEU A 264 2.39 -16.55 5.28
CA LEU A 264 0.98 -16.20 5.01
C LEU A 264 0.65 -14.75 5.36
N ASP A 265 1.17 -14.24 6.48
CA ASP A 265 0.94 -12.87 6.93
C ASP A 265 1.75 -11.89 6.07
N ALA A 266 2.99 -12.24 5.71
CA ALA A 266 3.85 -11.42 4.87
C ALA A 266 3.26 -11.13 3.49
N ARG A 267 2.54 -12.10 2.90
CA ARG A 267 1.85 -11.94 1.60
C ARG A 267 0.52 -11.20 1.70
N LYS A 268 0.08 -10.86 2.91
CA LYS A 268 -1.10 -10.02 3.19
C LYS A 268 -0.70 -8.66 3.76
N ASN A 269 0.59 -8.36 3.84
CA ASN A 269 1.11 -7.11 4.36
C ASN A 269 1.56 -6.24 3.17
N PRO A 270 0.88 -5.11 2.89
CA PRO A 270 1.25 -4.22 1.78
C PRO A 270 2.73 -3.81 1.81
N GLU A 271 3.23 -3.51 3.02
CA GLU A 271 4.60 -3.04 3.20
C GLU A 271 5.65 -4.07 2.75
N SER A 272 5.36 -5.37 2.87
CA SER A 272 6.26 -6.42 2.37
C SER A 272 6.44 -6.34 0.85
N TYR A 273 5.40 -5.95 0.12
CA TYR A 273 5.48 -5.76 -1.33
C TYR A 273 6.25 -4.49 -1.68
N VAL A 274 5.96 -3.38 -1.01
CA VAL A 274 6.66 -2.09 -1.19
C VAL A 274 8.16 -2.27 -0.99
N LEU A 275 8.56 -2.85 0.14
CA LEU A 275 9.96 -3.08 0.47
C LEU A 275 10.64 -4.05 -0.51
N PHE A 276 9.93 -5.09 -0.96
CA PHE A 276 10.44 -5.99 -1.99
C PHE A 276 10.69 -5.24 -3.31
N MET A 277 9.73 -4.43 -3.77
CA MET A 277 9.87 -3.67 -5.02
C MET A 277 11.02 -2.67 -4.94
N LEU A 278 11.16 -1.96 -3.81
CA LEU A 278 12.28 -1.05 -3.58
C LEU A 278 13.63 -1.78 -3.61
N ALA A 279 13.71 -2.96 -2.99
CA ALA A 279 14.90 -3.80 -3.00
C ALA A 279 15.26 -4.29 -4.42
N MET A 280 14.25 -4.63 -5.23
CA MET A 280 14.43 -5.03 -6.63
C MET A 280 14.93 -3.87 -7.48
N TRP A 281 14.36 -2.68 -7.27
CA TRP A 281 14.75 -1.47 -7.98
C TRP A 281 16.20 -1.08 -7.69
N TYR A 282 16.62 -1.01 -6.42
CA TYR A 282 18.02 -0.70 -6.08
C TYR A 282 19.01 -1.74 -6.59
N MET A 283 18.62 -3.03 -6.64
CA MET A 283 19.46 -4.05 -7.26
C MET A 283 19.64 -3.79 -8.76
N GLU A 284 18.53 -3.63 -9.49
CA GLU A 284 18.56 -3.46 -10.95
C GLU A 284 19.36 -2.19 -11.34
N LYS A 285 19.10 -1.07 -10.65
CA LYS A 285 19.67 0.22 -11.03
C LYS A 285 21.10 0.43 -10.55
N TYR A 286 21.46 -0.09 -9.38
CA TYR A 286 22.72 0.25 -8.71
C TYR A 286 23.56 -0.97 -8.30
N GLY A 287 23.09 -2.19 -8.57
CA GLY A 287 23.80 -3.41 -8.22
C GLY A 287 23.98 -3.59 -6.71
N TRP A 288 23.02 -3.12 -5.91
CA TRP A 288 22.98 -3.40 -4.49
C TRP A 288 22.26 -4.71 -4.20
N ASP A 289 22.92 -5.57 -3.43
CA ASP A 289 22.32 -6.70 -2.73
C ASP A 289 21.77 -6.21 -1.37
N PHE A 290 20.95 -7.01 -0.69
CA PHE A 290 20.60 -6.79 0.71
C PHE A 290 21.04 -8.00 1.54
N ILE A 291 21.46 -7.75 2.78
CA ILE A 291 21.77 -8.81 3.73
C ILE A 291 20.46 -9.23 4.43
N PRO A 292 19.98 -10.49 4.29
CA PRO A 292 18.78 -10.95 4.98
C PRO A 292 18.92 -10.76 6.48
N GLY A 293 17.89 -10.22 7.14
CA GLY A 293 17.87 -9.96 8.58
C GLY A 293 18.39 -8.59 9.01
N ALA A 294 19.22 -7.92 8.19
CA ALA A 294 19.58 -6.51 8.39
C ALA A 294 18.93 -5.59 7.36
N MET A 295 18.54 -6.14 6.19
CA MET A 295 17.95 -5.41 5.05
C MET A 295 18.70 -4.12 4.73
N ALA A 296 19.99 -4.27 4.89
CA ALA A 296 21.02 -3.32 4.68
C ALA A 296 21.59 -3.55 3.30
N PHE A 297 21.88 -2.48 2.56
CA PHE A 297 22.63 -2.62 1.32
C PHE A 297 23.91 -3.43 1.57
N ALA A 298 24.27 -4.25 0.60
CA ALA A 298 25.57 -4.87 0.46
C ALA A 298 25.96 -4.73 -1.01
N GLU A 299 27.24 -4.59 -1.28
CA GLU A 299 27.70 -4.70 -2.66
C GLU A 299 27.46 -6.12 -3.17
N LEU A 300 26.91 -6.25 -4.39
CA LEU A 300 26.88 -7.52 -5.11
C LEU A 300 28.32 -8.02 -5.27
N ARG A 301 28.74 -8.94 -4.40
CA ARG A 301 29.90 -9.77 -4.72
C ARG A 301 29.47 -10.66 -5.86
N ARG A 302 30.17 -10.62 -6.99
CA ARG A 302 30.01 -11.65 -8.04
C ARG A 302 30.08 -13.00 -7.33
N LEU A 303 28.96 -13.71 -7.31
CA LEU A 303 28.94 -15.11 -6.91
C LEU A 303 29.60 -15.88 -8.04
N GLU A 304 30.94 -15.94 -8.00
CA GLU A 304 31.68 -17.00 -8.69
C GLU A 304 31.21 -18.38 -8.18
#